data_AF-A0A2D6FCM1-F1
#
_entry.id   AF-A0A2D6FCM1-F1
#
_cell.length_a   1.000
_cell.length_b   1.000
_cell.length_c   1.000
_cell.angle_alpha   90.00
_cell.angle_beta   90.00
_cell.angle_gamma   90.00
#
_symmetry.space_group_name_H-M   'P 1'
#
loop_
_entity.id
_entity.type
_entity.pdbx_description
1 polymer ?
#
loop_
_entity_poly.entity_id
_entity_poly.type
_entity_poly.pdbx_seq_one_letter_code
_entity_poly.pdbx_strand_id
1 'polypeptide(L)'
;MAVITRQGSNLMTSLCRDADRCSRRSRQITQQCNLCLSKSLLKRLHTEQAQIERHLRELQKLIAGLDRDALIDPVAVDFVSEVTRRALLKSRFSLN
;
A
#
# COMPACT_ATOMS: atom_id res chain seq x y z
N MET A 1 -8.99 5.81 28.76
CA MET A 1 -8.44 4.86 27.76
C MET A 1 -9.10 4.92 26.38
N ALA A 2 -10.25 5.59 26.18
CA ALA A 2 -10.95 5.62 24.88
C ALA A 2 -10.34 6.55 23.80
N VAL A 3 -9.47 7.50 24.18
CA VAL A 3 -8.86 8.45 23.23
C VAL A 3 -7.73 7.80 22.43
N ILE A 4 -6.95 6.93 23.08
CA ILE A 4 -5.82 6.20 22.46
C ILE A 4 -6.35 5.17 21.46
N THR A 5 -7.41 4.44 21.80
CA THR A 5 -8.08 3.49 20.89
C THR A 5 -8.68 4.18 19.67
N ARG A 6 -9.23 5.40 19.83
CA ARG A 6 -9.76 6.18 18.69
C ARG A 6 -8.65 6.65 17.75
N GLN A 7 -7.51 7.10 18.28
CA GLN A 7 -6.35 7.46 17.45
C GLN A 7 -5.74 6.25 16.73
N GLY A 8 -5.60 5.11 17.41
CA GLY A 8 -5.18 3.85 16.79
C GLY A 8 -6.12 3.40 15.66
N SER A 9 -7.44 3.47 15.87
CA SER A 9 -8.43 3.12 14.83
C SER A 9 -8.37 4.04 13.60
N ASN A 10 -8.12 5.34 13.80
CA ASN A 10 -7.97 6.30 12.71
C ASN A 10 -6.67 6.05 11.90
N LEU A 11 -5.59 5.66 12.59
CA LEU A 11 -4.33 5.28 11.95
C LEU A 11 -4.52 4.03 11.10
N MET A 12 -5.11 2.96 11.65
CA MET A 12 -5.37 1.71 10.92
C MET A 12 -6.23 1.96 9.67
N THR A 13 -7.29 2.76 9.81
CA THR A 13 -8.17 3.12 8.69
C THR A 13 -7.41 3.88 7.61
N SER A 14 -6.49 4.78 7.98
CA SER A 14 -5.68 5.55 7.04
C SER A 14 -4.69 4.65 6.29
N LEU A 15 -4.00 3.75 7.01
CA LEU A 15 -3.07 2.79 6.39
C LEU A 15 -3.78 1.85 5.41
N CYS A 16 -4.98 1.35 5.74
CA CYS A 16 -5.78 0.57 4.81
C CYS A 16 -6.18 1.35 3.55
N ARG A 17 -6.58 2.62 3.70
CA ARG A 17 -6.94 3.48 2.57
C ARG A 17 -5.75 3.76 1.66
N ASP A 18 -4.57 3.97 2.24
CA ASP A 18 -3.35 4.20 1.47
C ASP A 18 -2.92 2.95 0.69
N ALA A 19 -3.00 1.77 1.32
CA ALA A 19 -2.75 0.50 0.64
C ALA A 19 -3.74 0.25 -0.52
N ASP A 20 -5.04 0.52 -0.32
CA ASP A 20 -6.05 0.39 -1.40
C ASP A 20 -5.80 1.40 -2.53
N ARG A 21 -5.48 2.67 -2.19
CA ARG A 21 -5.13 3.70 -3.19
C ARG A 21 -3.94 3.27 -4.04
N CYS A 22 -2.90 2.76 -3.41
CA CYS A 22 -1.72 2.22 -4.10
C CYS A 22 -2.08 1.06 -5.02
N SER A 23 -2.90 0.12 -4.55
CA SER A 23 -3.35 -1.02 -5.36
C SER A 23 -4.16 -0.58 -6.58
N ARG A 24 -5.12 0.34 -6.40
CA ARG A 24 -5.92 0.90 -7.50
C ARG A 24 -5.05 1.63 -8.52
N ARG A 25 -4.13 2.48 -8.06
CA ARG A 25 -3.26 3.24 -8.95
C ARG A 25 -2.32 2.34 -9.73
N SER A 26 -1.74 1.33 -9.08
CA SER A 26 -0.91 0.33 -9.76
C SER A 26 -1.70 -0.37 -10.87
N ARG A 27 -2.96 -0.80 -10.62
CA ARG A 27 -3.81 -1.42 -11.63
C ARG A 27 -4.13 -0.49 -12.81
N GLN A 28 -4.38 0.80 -12.53
CA GLN A 28 -4.60 1.79 -13.58
C GLN A 28 -3.36 1.96 -14.46
N ILE A 29 -2.18 2.03 -13.85
CA ILE A 29 -0.91 2.13 -14.57
C ILE A 29 -0.70 0.90 -15.46
N THR A 30 -0.98 -0.32 -14.97
CA THR A 30 -0.94 -1.55 -15.78
C THR A 30 -1.78 -1.41 -17.04
N GLN A 31 -3.03 -0.98 -16.88
CA GLN A 31 -3.96 -0.81 -17.99
C GLN A 31 -3.49 0.25 -18.98
N GLN A 32 -2.93 1.36 -18.47
CA GLN A 32 -2.38 2.42 -19.30
C GLN A 32 -1.14 1.96 -20.08
N CYS A 33 -0.25 1.17 -19.47
CA CYS A 33 0.90 0.60 -20.15
C CYS A 33 0.49 -0.30 -21.32
N ASN A 34 -0.52 -1.15 -21.13
CA ASN A 34 -1.01 -2.06 -22.17
C ASN A 34 -1.57 -1.35 -23.42
N LEU A 35 -2.03 -0.10 -23.28
CA LEU A 35 -2.61 0.68 -24.36
C LEU A 35 -1.64 1.75 -24.91
N CYS A 36 -0.46 1.90 -24.31
CA CYS A 36 0.43 3.03 -24.58
C CYS A 36 1.51 2.69 -25.61
N LEU A 37 1.52 3.43 -26.73
CA LEU A 37 2.54 3.32 -27.77
C LEU A 37 3.75 4.25 -27.55
N SER A 38 3.62 5.25 -26.65
CA SER A 38 4.67 6.23 -26.39
C SER A 38 5.71 5.69 -25.41
N LYS A 39 6.96 5.57 -25.86
CA LYS A 39 8.10 5.12 -25.05
C LYS A 39 8.41 6.04 -23.86
N SER A 40 8.21 7.35 -24.01
CA SER A 40 8.46 8.32 -22.92
C SER A 40 7.39 8.21 -21.83
N LEU A 41 6.14 7.99 -22.22
CA LEU A 41 5.03 7.79 -21.30
C LEU A 41 5.16 6.47 -20.55
N LEU A 42 5.53 5.38 -21.24
CA LEU A 42 5.82 4.09 -20.61
C LEU A 42 6.91 4.20 -19.54
N LYS A 43 8.03 4.90 -19.81
CA LYS A 43 9.08 5.13 -18.81
C LYS A 43 8.56 5.85 -17.56
N ARG A 44 7.71 6.87 -17.73
CA ARG A 44 7.10 7.60 -16.60
C ARG A 44 6.16 6.71 -15.80
N LEU A 45 5.32 5.92 -16.48
CA LEU A 45 4.39 4.98 -15.85
C LEU A 45 5.12 3.90 -15.04
N HIS A 46 6.20 3.32 -15.58
CA HIS A 46 7.03 2.37 -14.83
C HIS A 46 7.73 3.01 -13.63
N THR A 47 8.17 4.27 -13.74
CA THR A 47 8.77 5.00 -12.62
C THR A 47 7.76 5.21 -11.51
N GLU A 48 6.53 5.61 -11.86
CA GLU A 48 5.43 5.78 -10.90
C GLU A 48 5.06 4.44 -10.24
N GLN A 49 5.05 3.35 -11.01
CA GLN A 49 4.83 2.01 -10.46
C GLN A 49 5.91 1.61 -9.45
N ALA A 50 7.19 1.86 -9.75
CA ALA A 50 8.28 1.62 -8.82
C ALA A 50 8.18 2.47 -7.54
N GLN A 51 7.67 3.70 -7.63
CA GLN A 51 7.40 4.55 -6.47
C GLN A 51 6.28 3.97 -5.59
N ILE A 52 5.20 3.47 -6.20
CA ILE A 52 4.11 2.80 -5.48
C ILE A 52 4.62 1.56 -4.75
N GLU A 53 5.46 0.75 -5.39
CA GLU A 53 6.05 -0.43 -4.73
C GLU A 53 6.92 -0.04 -3.53
N ARG A 54 7.73 1.02 -3.67
CA ARG A 54 8.56 1.53 -2.58
C ARG A 54 7.69 1.98 -1.41
N HIS A 55 6.66 2.76 -1.68
CA HIS A 55 5.75 3.26 -0.65
C HIS A 55 5.00 2.13 0.08
N LEU A 56 4.55 1.12 -0.66
CA LEU A 56 3.93 -0.06 -0.04
C LEU A 56 4.90 -0.86 0.85
N ARG A 57 6.19 -0.93 0.50
CA ARG A 57 7.22 -1.54 1.38
C ARG A 57 7.46 -0.69 2.62
N GLU A 58 7.42 0.64 2.50
CA GLU A 58 7.51 1.55 3.65
C GLU A 58 6.32 1.37 4.59
N LEU A 59 5.10 1.29 4.05
CA LEU A 59 3.90 0.98 4.83
C LEU A 59 4.03 -0.36 5.57
N GLN A 60 4.54 -1.39 4.90
CA GLN A 60 4.77 -2.69 5.54
C GLN A 60 5.76 -2.61 6.71
N LYS A 61 6.84 -1.81 6.57
CA LYS A 61 7.79 -1.57 7.67
C LYS A 61 7.16 -0.80 8.83
N LEU A 62 6.31 0.20 8.53
CA LEU A 62 5.59 0.95 9.55
C LEU A 62 4.67 0.03 10.36
N ILE A 63 3.89 -0.82 9.69
CA ILE A 63 2.98 -1.78 10.34
C ILE A 63 3.75 -2.77 11.21
N ALA A 64 4.89 -3.29 10.74
CA ALA A 64 5.76 -4.15 11.54
C ALA A 64 6.34 -3.44 12.79
N GLY A 65 6.44 -2.11 12.75
CA GLY A 65 6.81 -1.30 13.92
C GLY A 65 5.67 -1.16 14.94
N LEU A 66 4.42 -1.18 14.48
CA LEU A 66 3.22 -1.05 15.32
C LEU A 66 2.92 -2.33 16.13
N ASP A 67 3.32 -3.49 15.62
CA ASP A 67 3.22 -4.77 16.33
C ASP A 67 3.98 -4.79 17.67
N ARG A 68 4.95 -3.89 17.85
CA ARG A 68 5.73 -3.74 19.08
C ARG A 68 5.05 -2.85 20.13
N ASP A 69 3.95 -2.21 19.78
CA ASP A 69 3.29 -1.20 20.61
C ASP A 69 2.05 -1.81 21.29
N ALA A 70 2.14 -2.09 22.59
CA ALA A 70 1.11 -2.81 23.36
C ALA A 70 -0.26 -2.11 23.45
N LEU A 71 -0.37 -0.88 22.94
CA LEU A 71 -1.57 -0.06 22.95
C LEU A 71 -2.44 -0.22 21.69
N ILE A 72 -1.97 -0.97 20.68
CA ILE A 72 -2.68 -1.15 19.41
C ILE A 72 -3.34 -2.53 19.39
N ASP A 73 -4.57 -2.58 18.87
CA ASP A 73 -5.30 -3.84 18.69
C ASP A 73 -4.54 -4.78 17.73
N PRO A 74 -4.06 -5.95 18.19
CA PRO A 74 -3.28 -6.87 17.37
C PRO A 74 -4.06 -7.38 16.16
N VAL A 75 -5.39 -7.55 16.28
CA VAL A 75 -6.23 -7.98 15.15
C VAL A 75 -6.26 -6.92 14.05
N ALA A 76 -6.29 -5.64 14.44
CA ALA A 76 -6.23 -4.55 13.48
C ALA A 76 -4.86 -4.49 12.78
N VAL A 77 -3.76 -4.71 13.51
CA VAL A 77 -2.40 -4.77 12.93
C VAL A 77 -2.29 -5.90 11.90
N ASP A 78 -2.75 -7.10 12.24
CA ASP A 78 -2.76 -8.26 11.32
C ASP A 78 -3.57 -7.95 10.06
N PHE A 79 -4.73 -7.32 10.22
CA PHE A 79 -5.58 -6.94 9.10
C PHE A 79 -4.87 -5.94 8.16
N VAL A 80 -4.29 -4.86 8.69
CA VAL A 80 -3.58 -3.86 7.88
C VAL A 80 -2.34 -4.47 7.22
N SER A 81 -1.63 -5.35 7.93
CA SER A 81 -0.49 -6.09 7.40
C SER A 81 -0.88 -6.93 6.18
N GLU A 82 -1.98 -7.69 6.27
CA GLU A 82 -2.47 -8.52 5.17
C GLU A 82 -2.95 -7.68 3.97
N VAL A 83 -3.67 -6.57 4.23
CA VAL A 83 -4.10 -5.64 3.16
C VAL A 83 -2.88 -5.08 2.42
N THR A 84 -1.85 -4.65 3.15
CA THR A 84 -0.62 -4.09 2.58
C THR A 84 0.18 -5.14 1.81
N ARG A 85 0.28 -6.36 2.34
CA ARG A 85 0.92 -7.49 1.67
C ARG A 85 0.22 -7.84 0.35
N ARG A 86 -1.11 -7.88 0.34
CA ARG A 86 -1.88 -8.12 -0.90
C ARG A 86 -1.68 -7.01 -1.93
N ALA A 87 -1.62 -5.75 -1.49
CA ALA A 87 -1.35 -4.62 -2.38
C ALA A 87 0.04 -4.73 -3.04
N LEU A 88 1.06 -5.13 -2.27
CA LEU A 88 2.41 -5.39 -2.78
C LEU A 88 2.46 -6.52 -3.81
N LEU A 89 1.76 -7.63 -3.55
CA LEU A 89 1.73 -8.74 -4.49
C LEU A 89 1.11 -8.30 -5.82
N LYS A 90 -0.01 -7.57 -5.77
CA LYS A 90 -0.70 -7.07 -6.97
C LYS A 90 0.15 -6.09 -7.78
N SER A 91 0.99 -5.26 -7.14
CA SER A 91 1.85 -4.32 -7.87
C SER A 91 2.95 -5.05 -8.66
N ARG A 92 3.52 -6.12 -8.08
CA ARG A 92 4.61 -6.89 -8.68
C ARG A 92 4.19 -7.67 -9.91
N PHE A 93 3.00 -8.28 -9.89
CA PHE A 93 2.49 -9.07 -11.02
C PHE A 93 2.14 -8.22 -12.26
N SER A 94 2.16 -6.89 -12.14
CA SER A 94 1.92 -6.01 -13.28
C SER A 94 3.22 -5.64 -14.04
N LEU A 95 4.40 -5.99 -13.52
CA LEU A 95 5.68 -5.68 -14.15
C LEU A 95 6.24 -6.84 -14.98
N ASN A 96 5.56 -8.00 -14.99
CA ASN A 96 5.86 -9.16 -15.84
C ASN A 96 4.82 -9.27 -16.97
#